data_AF-A0A2E8VUA6-F1
#
_entry.id   AF-A0A2E8VUA6-F1
#
_cell.length_a   1.000
_cell.length_b   1.000
_cell.length_c   1.000
_cell.angle_alpha   90.00
_cell.angle_beta   90.00
_cell.angle_gamma   90.00
#
_symmetry.space_group_name_H-M   'P 1'
#
loop_
_entity.id
_entity.type
_entity.pdbx_description
1 polymer ?
#
loop_
_entity_poly.entity_id
_entity_poly.type
_entity_poly.pdbx_seq_one_letter_code
_entity_poly.pdbx_strand_id
1 'polypeptide(L)'
;MLLAGWLVSSAAFASAGELFTSPEPLAVRIRGSLSALARDTGEARRWHASQLTHEGMDYRIRLRARGNFRRATCRFPPLMLDFRDTKKGVLEGTLFDGQNRLKLVNQCERPVRSATDLREEYLAYRIFNSLTDACFRVRLLAVRWDDSEDLGKAGVRRTPLRF
;
A
#
# COMPACT_ATOMS: atom_id res chain seq x y z
N MET A 1 -9.72 -46.86 -29.56
CA MET A 1 -9.63 -45.40 -29.75
C MET A 1 -10.08 -44.74 -28.46
N LEU A 2 -9.15 -44.35 -27.58
CA LEU A 2 -9.43 -43.65 -26.32
C LEU A 2 -8.89 -42.22 -26.46
N LEU A 3 -9.78 -41.26 -26.64
CA LEU A 3 -9.45 -39.83 -26.62
C LEU A 3 -9.30 -39.41 -25.16
N ALA A 4 -8.05 -39.27 -24.70
CA ALA A 4 -7.76 -38.66 -23.41
C ALA A 4 -8.00 -37.15 -23.52
N GLY A 5 -9.11 -36.69 -22.94
CA GLY A 5 -9.46 -35.28 -22.85
C GLY A 5 -8.51 -34.54 -21.91
N TRP A 6 -7.88 -33.50 -22.42
CA TRP A 6 -7.10 -32.56 -21.60
C TRP A 6 -8.08 -31.63 -20.89
N LEU A 7 -8.31 -31.86 -19.60
CA LEU A 7 -8.91 -30.86 -18.72
C LEU A 7 -7.87 -29.74 -18.53
N VAL A 8 -7.99 -28.68 -19.32
CA VAL A 8 -7.31 -27.41 -19.03
C VAL A 8 -8.01 -26.84 -17.79
N SER A 9 -7.44 -27.14 -16.61
CA SER A 9 -7.83 -26.47 -15.38
C SER A 9 -7.44 -25.01 -15.51
N SER A 10 -8.43 -24.15 -15.80
CA SER A 10 -8.23 -22.70 -15.74
C SER A 10 -8.07 -22.35 -14.27
N ALA A 11 -6.83 -22.17 -13.83
CA ALA A 11 -6.56 -21.57 -12.53
C ALA A 11 -7.20 -20.18 -12.55
N ALA A 12 -8.32 -20.02 -11.85
CA ALA A 12 -8.90 -18.72 -11.61
C ALA A 12 -7.86 -17.89 -10.86
N PHE A 13 -7.24 -16.95 -11.57
CA PHE A 13 -6.44 -15.92 -10.92
C PHE A 13 -7.34 -15.25 -9.91
N ALA A 14 -6.95 -15.32 -8.63
CA ALA A 14 -7.66 -14.65 -7.56
C ALA A 14 -7.88 -13.20 -8.00
N SER A 15 -9.15 -12.83 -8.19
CA SER A 15 -9.57 -11.47 -8.51
C SER A 15 -8.87 -10.56 -7.51
N ALA A 16 -7.90 -9.76 -7.98
CA ALA A 16 -7.43 -8.64 -7.20
C ALA A 16 -8.68 -7.83 -6.87
N GLY A 17 -9.01 -7.72 -5.58
CA GLY A 17 -10.28 -7.13 -5.13
C GLY A 17 -10.54 -5.78 -5.77
N GLU A 18 -11.77 -5.28 -5.63
CA GLU A 18 -12.27 -4.05 -6.26
C GLU A 18 -11.28 -2.87 -6.23
N LEU A 19 -10.44 -2.79 -5.17
CA LEU A 19 -9.32 -1.86 -5.03
C LEU A 19 -8.50 -1.61 -6.32
N PHE A 20 -8.24 -2.64 -7.14
CA PHE A 20 -7.30 -2.57 -8.27
C PHE A 20 -7.94 -2.53 -9.66
N THR A 21 -9.26 -2.51 -9.75
CA THR A 21 -9.97 -2.50 -11.05
C THR A 21 -9.89 -1.13 -11.71
N SER A 22 -9.94 -0.05 -10.92
CA SER A 22 -9.83 1.32 -11.42
C SER A 22 -8.38 1.78 -11.57
N PRO A 23 -8.00 2.42 -12.71
CA PRO A 23 -6.71 3.06 -12.88
C PRO A 23 -6.61 4.43 -12.18
N GLU A 24 -7.73 4.98 -11.70
CA GLU A 24 -7.75 6.32 -11.11
C GLU A 24 -7.00 6.36 -9.77
N PRO A 25 -6.17 7.40 -9.52
CA PRO A 25 -5.48 7.53 -8.24
C PRO A 25 -6.44 7.52 -7.05
N LEU A 26 -6.18 6.66 -6.07
CA LEU A 26 -6.97 6.53 -4.86
C LEU A 26 -6.57 7.59 -3.84
N ALA A 27 -7.47 8.51 -3.51
CA ALA A 27 -7.23 9.50 -2.47
C ALA A 27 -7.40 8.87 -1.08
N VAL A 28 -6.37 8.97 -0.24
CA VAL A 28 -6.39 8.48 1.14
C VAL A 28 -5.68 9.45 2.08
N ARG A 29 -6.08 9.44 3.34
CA ARG A 29 -5.31 10.05 4.43
C ARG A 29 -4.71 8.94 5.29
N ILE A 30 -3.43 9.05 5.62
CA ILE A 30 -2.75 8.12 6.53
C ILE A 30 -2.22 8.90 7.73
N ARG A 31 -2.67 8.51 8.92
CA ARG A 31 -2.27 9.09 10.21
C ARG A 31 -1.53 8.07 11.08
N GLY A 32 -0.45 8.50 11.72
CA GLY A 32 0.29 7.73 12.71
C GLY A 32 1.60 8.40 13.08
N SER A 33 2.45 7.73 13.84
CA SER A 33 3.80 8.21 14.20
C SER A 33 4.77 8.05 13.02
N LEU A 34 4.55 8.82 11.95
CA LEU A 34 5.26 8.72 10.68
C LEU A 34 6.74 9.04 10.82
N SER A 35 7.10 10.00 11.68
CA SER A 35 8.50 10.30 11.99
C SER A 35 9.19 9.16 12.76
N ALA A 36 8.47 8.43 13.60
CA ALA A 36 9.01 7.24 14.27
C ALA A 36 9.18 6.09 13.27
N LEU A 37 8.18 5.86 12.41
CA LEU A 37 8.21 4.88 11.35
C LEU A 37 9.35 5.11 10.35
N ALA A 38 9.61 6.37 9.98
CA ALA A 38 10.70 6.75 9.08
C ALA A 38 12.09 6.46 9.68
N ARG A 39 12.21 6.49 11.01
CA ARG A 39 13.44 6.17 11.75
C ARG A 39 13.60 4.68 12.04
N ASP A 40 12.50 3.92 12.10
CA ASP A 40 12.49 2.49 12.41
C ASP A 40 12.70 1.62 11.14
N THR A 41 13.90 1.69 10.57
CA THR A 41 14.26 1.02 9.30
C THR A 41 15.21 -0.17 9.45
N GLY A 42 15.68 -0.46 10.67
CA GLY A 42 16.57 -1.59 10.98
C GLY A 42 15.93 -2.97 10.79
N GLU A 43 16.72 -4.04 10.99
CA GLU A 43 16.20 -5.41 10.80
C GLU A 43 15.10 -5.79 11.80
N ALA A 44 15.20 -5.33 13.05
CA ALA A 44 14.23 -5.59 14.12
C ALA A 44 13.03 -4.61 14.13
N ARG A 45 12.79 -3.90 13.02
CA ARG A 45 11.72 -2.90 12.88
C ARG A 45 10.33 -3.44 13.18
N ARG A 46 9.53 -2.62 13.85
CA ARG A 46 8.24 -3.00 14.42
C ARG A 46 7.08 -2.52 13.56
N TRP A 47 5.91 -3.05 13.88
CA TRP A 47 4.67 -2.51 13.36
C TRP A 47 4.22 -1.31 14.21
N HIS A 48 3.84 -0.23 13.55
CA HIS A 48 3.36 1.01 14.16
C HIS A 48 1.86 1.13 13.92
N ALA A 49 1.08 1.35 14.99
CA ALA A 49 -0.35 1.56 14.86
C ALA A 49 -0.64 2.82 14.04
N SER A 50 -1.61 2.77 13.15
CA SER A 50 -1.94 3.86 12.24
C SER A 50 -3.40 3.79 11.82
N GLN A 51 -3.87 4.85 11.18
CA GLN A 51 -5.21 4.95 10.63
C GLN A 51 -5.14 5.33 9.16
N LEU A 52 -5.83 4.58 8.31
CA LEU A 52 -6.10 4.97 6.93
C LEU A 52 -7.54 5.47 6.86
N THR A 53 -7.75 6.59 6.17
CA THR A 53 -9.09 7.14 5.93
C THR A 53 -9.31 7.29 4.44
N HIS A 54 -10.45 6.79 3.96
CA HIS A 54 -10.89 6.89 2.58
C HIS A 54 -12.41 7.16 2.58
N GLU A 55 -12.86 8.17 1.83
CA GLU A 55 -14.28 8.53 1.73
C GLU A 55 -15.02 8.65 3.07
N GLY A 56 -14.33 9.18 4.09
CA GLY A 56 -14.88 9.36 5.44
C GLY A 56 -14.90 8.11 6.31
N MET A 57 -14.55 6.93 5.77
CA MET A 57 -14.39 5.70 6.53
C MET A 57 -12.97 5.56 7.08
N ASP A 58 -12.87 5.15 8.35
CA ASP A 58 -11.62 4.97 9.06
C ASP A 58 -11.26 3.49 9.26
N TYR A 59 -10.07 3.11 8.80
CA TYR A 59 -9.51 1.77 8.91
C TYR A 59 -8.32 1.78 9.87
N ARG A 60 -8.38 0.95 10.92
CA ARG A 60 -7.25 0.75 11.84
C ARG A 60 -6.25 -0.19 11.18
N ILE A 61 -5.08 0.33 10.86
CA ILE A 61 -4.03 -0.43 10.19
C ILE A 61 -2.75 -0.40 11.02
N ARG A 62 -1.79 -1.23 10.63
CA ARG A 62 -0.40 -1.04 11.04
C ARG A 62 0.50 -0.76 9.86
N LEU A 63 1.48 0.10 10.08
CA LEU A 63 2.52 0.41 9.12
C LEU A 63 3.85 -0.18 9.58
N ARG A 64 4.65 -0.60 8.62
CA ARG A 64 6.04 -1.00 8.87
C ARG A 64 6.88 -0.70 7.64
N ALA A 65 8.08 -0.14 7.82
CA ALA A 65 9.05 0.03 6.74
C ALA A 65 9.28 -1.31 6.01
N ARG A 66 9.64 -1.34 4.73
CA ARG A 66 9.90 -2.59 3.98
C ARG A 66 10.92 -2.37 2.87
N GLY A 67 11.36 -3.48 2.28
CA GLY A 67 12.40 -3.48 1.25
C GLY A 67 13.78 -3.71 1.86
N ASN A 68 14.80 -3.70 1.01
CA ASN A 68 16.20 -3.85 1.42
C ASN A 68 16.93 -2.52 1.17
N PHE A 69 17.32 -2.25 -0.08
CA PHE A 69 18.02 -1.03 -0.47
C PHE A 69 17.26 0.25 -0.12
N ARG A 70 16.05 0.45 -0.68
CA ARG A 70 15.22 1.65 -0.43
C ARG A 70 14.82 1.82 1.04
N ARG A 71 14.85 0.75 1.84
CA ARG A 71 14.61 0.84 3.28
C ARG A 71 15.79 1.50 4.01
N ALA A 72 17.01 1.16 3.60
CA ALA A 72 18.23 1.65 4.21
C ALA A 72 18.65 3.04 3.69
N THR A 73 18.27 3.40 2.47
CA THR A 73 18.78 4.61 1.80
C THR A 73 17.77 5.76 1.69
N CYS A 74 16.46 5.47 1.66
CA CYS A 74 15.43 6.50 1.52
C CYS A 74 15.13 7.15 2.87
N ARG A 75 14.91 8.47 2.85
CA ARG A 75 14.47 9.23 4.05
C ARG A 75 13.11 8.76 4.55
N PHE A 76 12.19 8.50 3.64
CA PHE A 76 10.95 7.80 3.93
C PHE A 76 11.00 6.44 3.23
N PRO A 77 10.91 5.32 3.95
CA PRO A 77 11.03 4.00 3.36
C PRO A 77 9.72 3.56 2.71
N PRO A 78 9.76 2.62 1.75
CA PRO A 78 8.56 1.91 1.30
C PRO A 78 7.87 1.24 2.49
N LEU A 79 6.55 1.20 2.49
CA LEU A 79 5.77 0.72 3.63
C LEU A 79 4.99 -0.55 3.31
N MET A 80 4.73 -1.34 4.34
CA MET A 80 3.73 -2.39 4.34
C MET A 80 2.54 -1.88 5.15
N LEU A 81 1.35 -1.89 4.53
CA LEU A 81 0.09 -1.63 5.19
C LEU A 81 -0.49 -2.97 5.62
N ASP A 82 -0.88 -3.09 6.87
CA ASP A 82 -1.49 -4.30 7.42
C ASP A 82 -2.88 -3.99 7.96
N PHE A 83 -3.90 -4.52 7.30
CA PHE A 83 -5.30 -4.31 7.61
C PHE A 83 -5.84 -5.32 8.62
N ARG A 84 -5.04 -6.31 9.04
CA ARG A 84 -5.49 -7.37 9.96
C ARG A 84 -5.86 -6.86 11.37
N ASP A 85 -5.51 -5.62 11.71
CA ASP A 85 -5.89 -4.96 12.96
C ASP A 85 -7.20 -4.15 12.82
N THR A 86 -7.73 -4.05 11.61
CA THR A 86 -9.11 -3.60 11.37
C THR A 86 -10.05 -4.68 11.92
N LYS A 87 -11.11 -4.26 12.61
CA LYS A 87 -12.08 -5.20 13.20
C LYS A 87 -12.65 -6.11 12.10
N LYS A 88 -12.87 -7.39 12.43
CA LYS A 88 -13.53 -8.35 11.52
C LYS A 88 -14.86 -7.78 11.03
N GLY A 89 -15.16 -7.96 9.74
CA GLY A 89 -16.36 -7.45 9.10
C GLY A 89 -16.31 -5.98 8.65
N VAL A 90 -15.36 -5.17 9.14
CA VAL A 90 -15.28 -3.74 8.72
C VAL A 90 -14.79 -3.58 7.29
N LEU A 91 -14.02 -4.53 6.77
CA LEU A 91 -13.57 -4.50 5.37
C LEU A 91 -14.60 -5.08 4.41
N GLU A 92 -15.55 -5.88 4.90
CA GLU A 92 -16.54 -6.58 4.06
C GLU A 92 -17.42 -5.55 3.35
N GLY A 93 -17.54 -5.69 2.02
CA GLY A 93 -18.30 -4.74 1.19
C GLY A 93 -17.68 -3.34 1.07
N THR A 94 -16.44 -3.15 1.53
CA THR A 94 -15.68 -1.91 1.30
C THR A 94 -14.68 -2.08 0.15
N LEU A 95 -14.12 -0.98 -0.35
CA LEU A 95 -13.06 -1.02 -1.37
C LEU A 95 -11.84 -1.87 -0.95
N PHE A 96 -11.58 -1.99 0.35
CA PHE A 96 -10.46 -2.76 0.90
C PHE A 96 -10.83 -4.21 1.26
N ASP A 97 -11.99 -4.70 0.81
CA ASP A 97 -12.40 -6.09 1.02
C ASP A 97 -11.37 -7.07 0.42
N GLY A 98 -11.17 -8.20 1.11
CA GLY A 98 -10.17 -9.21 0.79
C GLY A 98 -8.72 -8.78 0.98
N GLN A 99 -8.43 -7.54 1.40
CA GLN A 99 -7.07 -7.04 1.56
C GLN A 99 -6.53 -7.33 2.96
N ASN A 100 -5.52 -8.19 3.06
CA ASN A 100 -4.82 -8.46 4.32
C ASN A 100 -3.64 -7.51 4.53
N ARG A 101 -2.72 -7.48 3.57
CA ARG A 101 -1.53 -6.62 3.57
C ARG A 101 -1.29 -6.07 2.19
N LEU A 102 -0.97 -4.79 2.11
CA LEU A 102 -0.66 -4.10 0.87
C LEU A 102 0.76 -3.52 0.92
N LYS A 103 1.48 -3.62 -0.20
CA LYS A 103 2.78 -2.98 -0.37
C LYS A 103 2.55 -1.56 -0.87
N LEU A 104 3.01 -0.57 -0.10
CA LEU A 104 3.05 0.82 -0.53
C LEU A 104 4.48 1.17 -0.95
N VAL A 105 4.64 1.50 -2.21
CA VAL A 105 5.87 2.11 -2.73
C VAL A 105 5.69 3.62 -2.67
N ASN A 106 6.59 4.29 -1.98
CA ASN A 106 6.59 5.74 -1.80
C ASN A 106 7.73 6.38 -2.61
N GLN A 107 7.66 7.70 -2.79
CA GLN A 107 8.77 8.43 -3.40
C GLN A 107 9.99 8.35 -2.46
N CYS A 108 11.14 8.02 -3.03
CA CYS A 108 12.40 7.98 -2.29
C CYS A 108 13.08 9.35 -2.48
N GLU A 109 13.13 10.21 -1.47
CA GLU A 109 13.69 11.58 -1.59
C GLU A 109 15.22 11.66 -1.91
N ARG A 110 15.85 10.59 -2.40
CA ARG A 110 17.23 10.60 -2.93
C ARG A 110 17.34 9.71 -4.18
N PRO A 111 17.75 10.20 -5.38
CA PRO A 111 18.00 11.58 -5.85
C PRO A 111 16.82 12.16 -6.67
N VAL A 112 17.04 13.28 -7.40
CA VAL A 112 16.14 14.16 -8.20
C VAL A 112 15.04 13.47 -9.04
N ARG A 113 15.10 12.15 -9.26
CA ARG A 113 14.17 11.38 -10.09
C ARG A 113 13.03 10.70 -9.32
N SER A 114 12.91 10.88 -8.01
CA SER A 114 11.99 10.11 -7.13
C SER A 114 10.54 10.00 -7.62
N ALA A 115 9.95 11.09 -8.11
CA ALA A 115 8.59 11.10 -8.65
C ALA A 115 8.51 10.45 -10.04
N THR A 116 9.55 10.59 -10.86
CA THR A 116 9.66 9.94 -12.16
C THR A 116 9.82 8.43 -11.99
N ASP A 117 10.69 7.98 -11.07
CA ASP A 117 10.93 6.57 -10.79
C ASP A 117 9.66 5.85 -10.35
N LEU A 118 8.83 6.48 -9.50
CA LEU A 118 7.55 5.91 -9.08
C LEU A 118 6.56 5.77 -10.25
N ARG A 119 6.53 6.75 -11.15
CA ARG A 119 5.65 6.72 -12.34
C ARG A 119 6.13 5.69 -13.35
N GLU A 120 7.44 5.61 -13.60
CA GLU A 120 8.06 4.58 -14.43
C GLU A 120 7.76 3.17 -13.87
N GLU A 121 7.93 2.97 -12.56
CA GLU A 121 7.60 1.70 -11.89
C GLU A 121 6.10 1.35 -12.06
N TYR A 122 5.19 2.32 -11.86
CA TYR A 122 3.76 2.13 -12.10
C TYR A 122 3.47 1.74 -13.56
N LEU A 123 4.02 2.47 -14.53
CA LEU A 123 3.80 2.18 -15.95
C LEU A 123 4.36 0.82 -16.35
N ALA A 124 5.52 0.42 -15.82
CA ALA A 124 6.09 -0.90 -16.05
C ALA A 124 5.14 -2.01 -15.59
N TYR A 125 4.54 -1.88 -14.40
CA TYR A 125 3.52 -2.82 -13.94
C TYR A 125 2.26 -2.80 -14.81
N ARG A 126 1.80 -1.62 -15.26
CA ARG A 126 0.62 -1.52 -16.15
C ARG A 126 0.83 -2.19 -17.50
N ILE A 127 2.01 -2.01 -18.10
CA ILE A 127 2.39 -2.71 -19.33
C ILE A 127 2.42 -4.21 -19.07
N PHE A 128 3.00 -4.66 -17.95
CA PHE A 128 3.03 -6.08 -17.64
C PHE A 128 1.62 -6.66 -17.37
N ASN A 129 0.73 -5.88 -16.72
CA ASN A 129 -0.68 -6.23 -16.51
C ASN A 129 -1.47 -6.40 -17.81
N SER A 130 -1.06 -5.75 -18.92
CA SER A 130 -1.71 -5.93 -20.22
C SER A 130 -1.20 -7.16 -20.99
N LEU A 131 -0.07 -7.73 -20.56
CA LEU A 131 0.53 -8.91 -21.20
C LEU A 131 0.13 -10.21 -20.52
N THR A 132 -0.12 -10.19 -19.20
CA THR A 132 -0.46 -11.38 -18.44
C THR A 132 -1.26 -11.05 -17.18
N ASP A 133 -2.13 -11.97 -16.77
CA ASP A 133 -2.80 -11.93 -15.46
C ASP A 133 -1.88 -12.42 -14.32
N ALA A 134 -0.74 -13.05 -14.65
CA ALA A 134 0.25 -13.55 -13.70
C ALA A 134 1.18 -12.45 -13.16
N CYS A 135 0.59 -11.38 -12.64
CA CYS A 135 1.32 -10.18 -12.22
C CYS A 135 0.69 -9.52 -10.99
N PHE A 136 1.45 -8.66 -10.32
CA PHE A 136 0.89 -7.79 -9.29
C PHE A 136 0.01 -6.71 -9.94
N ARG A 137 -1.19 -6.53 -9.41
CA ARG A 137 -2.01 -5.37 -9.75
C ARG A 137 -1.56 -4.15 -8.97
N VAL A 138 -1.62 -2.99 -9.61
CA VAL A 138 -1.14 -1.73 -9.06
C VAL A 138 -2.16 -0.62 -9.25
N ARG A 139 -2.23 0.28 -8.27
CA ARG A 139 -3.02 1.50 -8.30
C ARG A 139 -2.24 2.63 -7.63
N LEU A 140 -2.26 3.81 -8.23
CA LEU A 140 -1.64 4.99 -7.63
C LEU A 140 -2.44 5.45 -6.42
N LEU A 141 -1.75 5.92 -5.38
CA LEU A 141 -2.38 6.54 -4.22
C LEU A 141 -2.00 8.02 -4.16
N ALA A 142 -3.00 8.88 -3.98
CA ALA A 142 -2.81 10.27 -3.59
C ALA A 142 -2.90 10.34 -2.05
N VAL A 143 -1.75 10.23 -1.38
CA VAL A 143 -1.70 10.13 0.08
C VAL A 143 -1.52 11.49 0.74
N ARG A 144 -2.42 11.82 1.67
CA ARG A 144 -2.20 12.88 2.66
C ARG A 144 -1.66 12.27 3.95
N TRP A 145 -0.42 12.62 4.28
CA TRP A 145 0.25 12.19 5.51
C TRP A 145 -0.09 13.10 6.69
N ASP A 146 -0.36 12.50 7.86
CA ASP A 146 -0.66 13.21 9.11
C ASP A 146 0.17 12.58 10.25
N ASP A 147 1.24 13.26 10.66
CA ASP A 147 2.13 12.77 11.70
C ASP A 147 1.55 13.08 13.09
N SER A 148 1.11 12.03 13.77
CA SER A 148 0.53 12.13 15.11
C SER A 148 0.90 10.90 15.93
N GLU A 149 1.55 11.14 17.07
CA GLU A 149 1.81 10.11 18.08
C GLU A 149 0.52 9.69 18.82
N ASP A 150 -0.53 10.52 18.77
CA ASP A 150 -1.83 10.25 19.37
C ASP A 150 -2.90 10.04 18.29
N LEU A 151 -3.44 8.81 18.19
CA LEU A 151 -4.51 8.47 17.26
C LEU A 151 -5.91 8.91 17.76
N GLY A 152 -6.02 9.38 19.01
CA GLY A 152 -7.30 9.70 19.67
C GLY A 152 -7.68 11.19 19.74
N LYS A 153 -6.78 12.12 19.39
CA LYS A 153 -7.09 13.57 19.44
C LYS A 153 -7.14 14.19 18.05
N ALA A 154 -8.30 14.72 17.69
CA ALA A 154 -8.52 15.54 16.51
C ALA A 154 -7.90 16.94 16.70
N GLY A 155 -6.57 17.03 16.71
CA GLY A 155 -5.88 18.30 16.93
C GLY A 155 -4.42 18.10 17.29
N VAL A 156 -3.62 17.62 16.34
CA VAL A 156 -2.17 17.48 16.53
C VAL A 156 -1.44 18.27 15.43
N ARG A 157 -0.27 18.80 15.82
CA ARG A 157 0.59 19.70 15.07
C ARG A 157 0.80 19.20 13.64
N ARG A 158 0.18 19.88 12.68
CA ARG A 158 0.32 19.61 11.25
C ARG A 158 1.72 20.04 10.81
N THR A 159 2.72 19.20 11.01
CA THR A 159 3.99 19.36 10.28
C THR A 159 3.74 18.82 8.88
N PRO A 160 3.75 19.65 7.82
CA PRO A 160 3.68 19.12 6.47
C PRO A 160 4.93 18.28 6.22
N LEU A 161 4.76 16.97 6.27
CA LEU A 161 5.78 16.04 5.81
C LEU A 161 5.71 16.05 4.28
N ARG A 162 6.74 16.61 3.66
CA ARG A 162 7.02 16.36 2.25
C ARG A 162 7.77 15.02 2.21
N PHE A 163 7.21 14.09 1.45
CA PHE A 163 7.73 12.77 1.18
C PHE A 163 7.64 12.51 -0.32
#